data_AF-A0A5C3FF73-F1
#
_entry.id   AF-A0A5C3FF73-F1
#
_cell.length_a   1.000
_cell.length_b   1.000
_cell.length_c   1.000
_cell.angle_alpha   90.00
_cell.angle_beta   90.00
_cell.angle_gamma   90.00
#
_symmetry.space_group_name_H-M   'P 1'
#
loop_
_entity.id
_entity.type
_entity.pdbx_description
1 polymer ?
#
loop_
_entity_poly.entity_id
_entity_poly.type
_entity_poly.pdbx_seq_one_letter_code
_entity_poly.pdbx_strand_id
1 'polypeptide(L)'
;MLKEADGLSSRVKVYFLLKRRSDITRQDFLAYWRGEHRRQVGHLKKCKLYILKVEQAMLQLDMAEFFSSHPSQVELDKPRVDDEWDGILMFELASMADLKAFFAEHEYAACLRPDEAKFIDVARSRIMVGQPPEWNDDHAASYAAESPPH
;
A
#
# COMPACT_ATOMS: atom_id res chain seq x y z
N MET A 1 -19.64 13.73 20.54
CA MET A 1 -18.93 14.64 19.63
C MET A 1 -17.45 14.51 19.95
N LEU A 2 -16.70 13.74 19.16
CA LEU A 2 -15.25 13.72 19.26
C LEU A 2 -14.77 15.05 18.68
N LYS A 3 -14.02 15.84 19.46
CA LYS A 3 -13.34 17.04 18.97
C LYS A 3 -12.43 16.63 17.82
N GLU A 4 -12.50 17.33 16.69
CA GLU A 4 -11.48 17.22 15.65
C GLU A 4 -10.13 17.52 16.33
N ALA A 5 -9.19 16.59 16.19
CA ALA A 5 -7.86 16.78 16.74
C ALA A 5 -7.14 17.82 15.86
N ASP A 6 -6.79 18.97 16.47
CA ASP A 6 -6.03 20.03 15.81
C ASP A 6 -4.82 19.44 15.06
N GLY A 7 -4.71 19.71 13.75
CA GLY A 7 -3.54 19.39 12.91
C GLY A 7 -3.60 18.10 12.07
N LEU A 8 -4.75 17.42 11.98
CA LEU A 8 -4.94 16.27 11.09
C LEU A 8 -5.69 16.67 9.80
N SER A 9 -5.18 16.20 8.66
CA SER A 9 -5.86 16.39 7.39
C SER A 9 -7.21 15.66 7.37
N SER A 10 -8.17 16.24 6.64
CA SER A 10 -9.41 15.53 6.26
C SER A 10 -9.14 14.30 5.39
N ARG A 11 -7.99 14.27 4.72
CA ARG A 11 -7.54 13.15 3.89
C ARG A 11 -7.33 11.89 4.71
N VAL A 12 -7.40 10.76 4.02
CA VAL A 12 -7.16 9.45 4.61
C VAL A 12 -6.19 8.67 3.74
N LYS A 13 -5.24 7.98 4.39
CA LYS A 13 -4.36 7.01 3.76
C LYS A 13 -4.75 5.63 4.23
N VAL A 14 -5.01 4.74 3.27
CA VAL A 14 -5.28 3.34 3.49
C VAL A 14 -4.02 2.57 3.20
N TYR A 15 -3.58 1.75 4.14
CA TYR A 15 -2.48 0.81 3.98
C TYR A 15 -3.05 -0.60 4.04
N PHE A 16 -2.85 -1.36 2.98
CA PHE A 16 -3.25 -2.75 2.90
C PHE A 16 -2.00 -3.62 2.87
N LEU A 17 -1.71 -4.27 4.00
CA LEU A 17 -0.71 -5.32 4.10
C LEU A 17 -1.33 -6.61 3.58
N LEU A 18 -0.82 -7.08 2.45
CA LEU A 18 -1.40 -8.17 1.68
C LEU A 18 -0.71 -9.48 2.00
N LYS A 19 -1.49 -10.47 2.40
CA LYS A 19 -1.05 -11.86 2.48
C LYS A 19 -1.57 -12.60 1.26
N ARG A 20 -0.69 -13.34 0.58
CA ARG A 20 -1.13 -14.24 -0.49
C ARG A 20 -1.90 -15.42 0.08
N ARG A 21 -2.80 -16.00 -0.72
CA ARG A 21 -3.39 -17.30 -0.38
C ARG A 21 -2.32 -18.38 -0.18
N SER A 22 -2.58 -19.30 0.75
CA SER A 22 -1.63 -20.35 1.09
C SER A 22 -1.38 -21.36 -0.03
N ASP A 23 -2.29 -21.47 -0.99
CA ASP A 23 -2.25 -22.46 -2.08
C ASP A 23 -1.59 -21.95 -3.37
N ILE A 24 -1.18 -20.68 -3.45
CA ILE A 24 -0.44 -20.13 -4.58
C ILE A 24 0.98 -19.80 -4.17
N THR A 25 1.94 -19.85 -5.10
CA THR A 25 3.32 -19.43 -4.79
C THR A 25 3.42 -17.90 -4.69
N ARG A 26 4.50 -17.40 -4.07
CA ARG A 26 4.79 -15.96 -4.07
C ARG A 26 5.03 -15.43 -5.48
N GLN A 27 5.66 -16.22 -6.35
CA GLN A 27 5.88 -15.83 -7.74
C GLN A 27 4.55 -15.66 -8.48
N ASP A 28 3.61 -16.58 -8.30
CA ASP A 28 2.28 -16.50 -8.91
C ASP A 28 1.49 -15.30 -8.37
N PHE A 29 1.56 -15.05 -7.06
CA PHE A 29 0.99 -13.86 -6.43
C PHE A 29 1.52 -12.58 -7.08
N LEU A 30 2.85 -12.42 -7.17
CA LEU A 30 3.49 -11.23 -7.73
C LEU A 30 3.21 -11.06 -9.24
N ALA A 31 3.12 -12.17 -9.98
CA ALA A 31 2.78 -12.15 -11.39
C ALA A 31 1.33 -11.72 -11.61
N TYR A 32 0.39 -12.33 -10.87
CA TYR A 32 -1.03 -11.99 -10.94
C TYR A 32 -1.30 -10.55 -10.54
N TRP A 33 -0.72 -10.12 -9.41
CA TRP A 33 -0.98 -8.82 -8.82
C TRP A 33 -0.48 -7.67 -9.71
N ARG A 34 0.70 -7.81 -10.33
CA ARG A 34 1.25 -6.81 -11.25
C ARG A 34 0.60 -6.80 -12.62
N GLY A 35 0.16 -7.96 -13.09
CA GLY A 35 -0.40 -8.15 -14.43
C GLY A 35 -1.92 -8.02 -14.41
N GLU A 36 -2.57 -9.14 -14.15
CA GLU A 36 -4.01 -9.29 -14.33
C GLU A 36 -4.83 -8.43 -13.37
N HIS A 37 -4.50 -8.42 -12.08
CA HIS A 37 -5.20 -7.59 -11.10
C HIS A 37 -5.08 -6.10 -11.42
N ARG A 38 -3.85 -5.63 -11.72
CA ARG A 38 -3.60 -4.23 -12.10
C ARG A 38 -4.42 -3.83 -13.33
N ARG A 39 -4.54 -4.71 -14.32
CA ARG A 39 -5.37 -4.49 -15.51
C ARG A 39 -6.85 -4.35 -15.15
N GLN A 40 -7.36 -5.19 -14.26
CA GLN A 40 -8.75 -5.11 -13.79
C GLN A 40 -9.02 -3.82 -13.01
N VAL A 41 -8.13 -3.44 -12.08
CA VAL A 41 -8.19 -2.13 -11.40
C VAL A 41 -8.18 -0.98 -12.42
N GLY A 42 -7.42 -1.14 -13.51
CA GLY A 42 -7.39 -0.23 -14.65
C GLY A 42 -8.77 0.06 -15.26
N HIS A 43 -9.71 -0.87 -15.19
CA HIS A 43 -11.05 -0.71 -15.75
C HIS A 43 -12.07 -0.11 -14.77
N LEU A 44 -11.74 0.01 -13.47
CA LEU A 44 -12.68 0.49 -12.46
C LEU A 44 -12.87 2.01 -12.52
N LYS A 45 -13.82 2.47 -13.33
CA LYS A 45 -13.96 3.91 -13.62
C LYS A 45 -14.52 4.69 -12.42
N LYS A 46 -15.50 4.13 -11.70
CA LYS A 46 -16.15 4.83 -10.58
C LYS A 46 -15.26 4.81 -9.35
N CYS A 47 -14.64 3.67 -9.06
CA CYS A 47 -13.74 3.54 -7.92
C CYS A 47 -12.56 4.53 -7.97
N LYS A 48 -12.05 4.83 -9.16
CA LYS A 48 -10.96 5.80 -9.36
C LYS A 48 -11.33 7.23 -9.01
N LEU A 49 -12.62 7.59 -9.00
CA LEU A 49 -13.05 8.96 -8.66
C LEU A 49 -12.79 9.30 -7.19
N TYR A 50 -12.72 8.29 -6.32
CA TYR A 50 -12.47 8.47 -4.89
C TYR A 50 -10.98 8.50 -4.53
N ILE A 51 -10.11 8.02 -5.43
CA ILE A 51 -8.69 7.83 -5.15
C ILE A 51 -7.88 9.02 -5.65
N LEU A 52 -7.20 9.69 -4.73
CA LEU A 52 -6.27 10.79 -5.04
C LEU A 52 -4.90 10.28 -5.47
N LYS A 53 -4.44 9.19 -4.84
CA LYS A 53 -3.10 8.62 -5.05
C LYS A 53 -3.13 7.12 -4.81
N VAL A 54 -2.33 6.37 -5.57
CA VAL A 54 -2.05 4.95 -5.35
C VAL A 54 -0.56 4.71 -5.38
N GLU A 55 -0.05 3.96 -4.41
CA GLU A 55 1.30 3.39 -4.42
C GLU A 55 1.22 1.89 -4.16
N GLN A 56 2.07 1.13 -4.84
CA GLN A 56 2.15 -0.32 -4.69
C GLN A 56 3.60 -0.69 -4.45
N ALA A 57 3.87 -1.38 -3.34
CA ALA A 57 5.17 -1.92 -3.02
C ALA A 57 5.08 -3.44 -2.92
N MET A 58 5.91 -4.13 -3.70
CA MET A 58 6.13 -5.56 -3.53
C MET A 58 7.25 -5.71 -2.52
N LEU A 59 7.01 -6.45 -1.44
CA LEU A 59 8.04 -6.65 -0.44
C LEU A 59 9.10 -7.57 -1.02
N GLN A 60 10.33 -7.06 -1.20
CA GLN A 60 11.49 -7.88 -1.51
C GLN A 60 11.93 -8.58 -0.23
N LEU A 61 12.03 -9.90 -0.31
CA LEU A 61 12.40 -10.75 0.82
C LEU A 61 13.92 -10.93 0.94
N ASP A 62 14.72 -10.37 0.03
CA ASP A 62 16.18 -10.37 0.19
C ASP A 62 16.63 -9.06 0.85
N MET A 63 16.41 -8.99 2.16
CA MET A 63 16.85 -7.86 2.98
C MET A 63 18.35 -7.97 3.33
N ALA A 64 19.03 -9.09 3.02
CA ALA A 64 20.46 -9.24 3.28
C ALA A 64 21.29 -8.26 2.44
N GLU A 65 20.87 -7.98 1.20
CA GLU A 65 21.45 -6.94 0.36
C GLU A 65 21.18 -5.53 0.92
N PHE A 66 19.96 -5.26 1.40
CA PHE A 66 19.60 -3.96 1.98
C PHE A 66 20.41 -3.65 3.25
N PHE A 67 20.49 -4.59 4.17
CA PHE A 67 21.14 -4.40 5.45
C PHE A 67 22.68 -4.45 5.39
N SER A 68 23.27 -5.16 4.43
CA SER A 68 24.73 -5.15 4.21
C SER A 68 25.28 -3.80 3.73
N SER A 69 24.42 -2.87 3.29
CA SER A 69 24.80 -1.53 2.82
C SER A 69 24.48 -0.39 3.80
N HIS A 70 23.90 -0.67 4.98
CA HIS A 70 23.47 0.38 5.92
C HIS A 70 24.34 0.45 7.19
N PRO A 71 25.07 1.57 7.44
CA PRO A 71 26.17 1.61 8.40
C PRO A 71 25.81 1.68 9.89
N SER A 72 24.53 1.59 10.29
CA SER A 72 24.09 1.85 11.68
C SER A 72 23.53 0.64 12.45
N GLN A 73 23.68 -0.59 11.97
CA GLN A 73 23.00 -1.74 12.60
C GLN A 73 23.97 -2.86 13.00
N VAL A 74 24.23 -2.94 14.31
CA VAL A 74 25.26 -3.78 14.95
C VAL A 74 24.76 -5.21 15.28
N GLU A 75 23.53 -5.57 14.91
CA GLU A 75 22.95 -6.91 15.15
C GLU A 75 22.23 -7.48 13.89
N LEU A 76 22.92 -7.50 12.76
CA LEU A 76 22.37 -7.84 11.44
C LEU A 76 22.66 -9.24 10.90
N ASP A 77 23.31 -10.11 11.67
CA ASP A 77 23.73 -11.43 11.19
C ASP A 77 22.56 -12.32 10.72
N LYS A 78 21.32 -11.92 11.01
CA LYS A 78 20.09 -12.49 10.48
C LYS A 78 19.05 -11.39 10.24
N PRO A 79 18.97 -10.79 9.04
CA PRO A 79 17.79 -10.02 8.64
C PRO A 79 16.54 -10.86 8.90
N ARG A 80 15.66 -10.42 9.79
CA ARG A 80 14.33 -11.02 9.90
C ARG A 80 13.51 -10.50 8.73
N VAL A 81 13.63 -11.22 7.63
CA VAL A 81 12.72 -11.11 6.52
C VAL A 81 11.41 -11.71 7.02
N ASP A 82 10.48 -10.84 7.41
CA ASP A 82 9.17 -11.28 7.85
C ASP A 82 8.39 -11.79 6.63
N ASP A 83 8.08 -13.09 6.62
CA ASP A 83 7.23 -13.70 5.60
C ASP A 83 5.74 -13.50 5.91
N GLU A 84 5.41 -12.70 6.92
CA GLU A 84 4.05 -12.34 7.28
C GLU A 84 3.32 -11.62 6.14
N TRP A 85 4.01 -10.83 5.31
CA TRP A 85 3.37 -10.04 4.25
C TRP A 85 4.03 -10.27 2.88
N ASP A 86 3.23 -10.32 1.82
CA ASP A 86 3.70 -10.50 0.44
C ASP A 86 3.67 -9.19 -0.37
N GLY A 87 2.97 -8.16 0.13
CA GLY A 87 2.84 -6.87 -0.54
C GLY A 87 2.21 -5.77 0.31
N ILE A 88 2.39 -4.53 -0.12
CA ILE A 88 1.72 -3.35 0.45
C ILE A 88 1.04 -2.59 -0.70
N LEU A 89 -0.25 -2.31 -0.55
CA LEU A 89 -0.97 -1.31 -1.33
C LEU A 89 -1.24 -0.12 -0.43
N MET A 90 -0.94 1.09 -0.90
CA MET A 90 -1.34 2.32 -0.26
C MET A 90 -2.20 3.14 -1.23
N PHE A 91 -3.30 3.68 -0.75
CA PHE A 91 -4.04 4.69 -1.50
C PHE A 91 -4.57 5.81 -0.61
N GLU A 92 -4.62 7.00 -1.17
CA GLU A 92 -5.08 8.21 -0.50
C GLU A 92 -6.44 8.63 -1.04
N LEU A 93 -7.33 9.08 -0.14
CA LEU A 93 -8.64 9.63 -0.48
C LEU A 93 -8.84 10.97 0.22
N ALA A 94 -9.79 11.77 -0.28
CA ALA A 94 -10.04 13.10 0.25
C ALA A 94 -10.70 13.07 1.64
N SER A 95 -11.43 12.00 1.97
CA SER A 95 -12.12 11.90 3.26
C SER A 95 -12.44 10.46 3.69
N MET A 96 -12.79 10.29 4.97
CA MET A 96 -13.37 9.04 5.48
C MET A 96 -14.73 8.71 4.82
N ALA A 97 -15.47 9.71 4.35
CA ALA A 97 -16.72 9.49 3.62
C ALA A 97 -16.45 8.86 2.25
N ASP A 98 -15.43 9.34 1.54
CA ASP A 98 -15.01 8.78 0.26
C ASP A 98 -14.48 7.35 0.42
N LEU A 99 -13.82 7.04 1.53
CA LEU A 99 -13.40 5.67 1.83
C LEU A 99 -14.59 4.73 1.98
N LYS A 100 -15.64 5.16 2.70
CA LYS A 100 -16.87 4.38 2.83
C LYS A 100 -17.57 4.22 1.49
N ALA A 101 -17.64 5.29 0.69
CA ALA A 101 -18.23 5.26 -0.65
C ALA A 101 -17.47 4.29 -1.55
N PHE A 102 -16.13 4.36 -1.58
CA PHE A 102 -15.26 3.47 -2.34
C PHE A 102 -15.55 1.99 -2.06
N PHE A 103 -15.60 1.57 -0.79
CA PHE A 103 -15.88 0.17 -0.46
C PHE A 103 -17.33 -0.27 -0.67
N ALA A 104 -18.26 0.69 -0.70
CA ALA A 104 -19.67 0.47 -1.02
C ALA A 104 -19.96 0.48 -2.53
N GLU A 105 -19.00 0.90 -3.36
CA GLU A 105 -19.20 0.94 -4.81
C GLU A 105 -19.52 -0.44 -5.37
N HIS A 106 -20.56 -0.49 -6.20
CA HIS A 106 -20.98 -1.73 -6.84
C HIS A 106 -19.86 -2.30 -7.73
N GLU A 107 -19.10 -1.43 -8.40
CA GLU A 107 -17.98 -1.85 -9.25
C GLU A 107 -16.87 -2.53 -8.44
N TYR A 108 -16.56 -2.01 -7.24
CA TYR A 108 -15.63 -2.66 -6.31
C TYR A 108 -16.17 -4.02 -5.87
N ALA A 109 -17.42 -4.08 -5.41
CA ALA A 109 -18.02 -5.30 -4.88
C ALA A 109 -18.18 -6.41 -5.95
N ALA A 110 -18.55 -6.04 -7.17
CA ALA A 110 -18.85 -6.99 -8.25
C ALA A 110 -17.61 -7.43 -9.03
N CYS A 111 -16.60 -6.55 -9.18
CA CYS A 111 -15.43 -6.83 -10.00
C CYS A 111 -14.18 -7.10 -9.15
N LEU A 112 -13.89 -6.23 -8.18
CA LEU A 112 -12.60 -6.27 -7.48
C LEU A 112 -12.58 -7.31 -6.36
N ARG A 113 -13.64 -7.43 -5.54
CA ARG A 113 -13.66 -8.44 -4.46
C ARG A 113 -13.51 -9.88 -4.99
N PRO A 114 -14.21 -10.31 -6.06
CA PRO A 114 -14.00 -11.65 -6.61
C PRO A 114 -12.61 -11.83 -7.21
N ASP A 115 -11.99 -10.76 -7.71
CA ASP A 115 -10.64 -10.80 -8.23
C ASP A 115 -9.59 -10.93 -7.13
N GLU A 116 -9.70 -10.11 -6.08
CA GLU A 116 -8.85 -10.16 -4.88
C GLU A 116 -8.86 -11.57 -4.26
N ALA A 117 -10.03 -12.21 -4.18
CA ALA A 117 -10.17 -13.58 -3.66
C ALA A 117 -9.41 -14.66 -4.45
N LYS A 118 -8.95 -14.38 -5.67
CA LYS A 118 -8.14 -15.31 -6.46
C LYS A 118 -6.71 -15.43 -5.95
N PHE A 119 -6.18 -14.39 -5.28
CA PHE A 119 -4.76 -14.35 -4.91
C PHE A 119 -4.46 -13.82 -3.51
N ILE A 120 -5.40 -13.12 -2.86
CA ILE A 120 -5.24 -12.55 -1.52
C ILE A 120 -5.98 -13.42 -0.49
N ASP A 121 -5.31 -13.73 0.62
CA ASP A 121 -5.96 -14.22 1.83
C ASP A 121 -6.43 -13.01 2.64
N VAL A 122 -7.68 -12.59 2.42
CA VAL A 122 -8.23 -11.39 3.06
C VAL A 122 -8.29 -11.55 4.58
N ALA A 123 -8.53 -12.77 5.09
CA ALA A 123 -8.63 -13.03 6.52
C ALA A 123 -7.28 -12.88 7.25
N ARG A 124 -6.18 -13.16 6.54
CA ARG A 124 -4.82 -12.96 7.05
C ARG A 124 -4.20 -11.63 6.65
N SER A 125 -4.83 -10.89 5.75
CA SER A 125 -4.41 -9.56 5.34
C SER A 125 -4.84 -8.49 6.34
N ARG A 126 -4.18 -7.33 6.35
CA ARG A 126 -4.49 -6.25 7.31
C ARG A 126 -4.69 -4.92 6.60
N ILE A 127 -5.81 -4.27 6.89
CA ILE A 127 -6.09 -2.90 6.46
C ILE A 127 -5.90 -1.97 7.65
N MET A 128 -5.12 -0.91 7.45
CA MET A 128 -4.94 0.18 8.40
C MET A 128 -5.36 1.48 7.71
N VAL A 129 -6.03 2.35 8.46
CA VAL A 129 -6.44 3.66 7.97
C VAL A 129 -5.83 4.71 8.88
N GLY A 130 -5.07 5.63 8.30
CA GLY A 130 -4.50 6.78 8.99
C GLY A 130 -4.97 8.08 8.36
N GLN A 131 -4.98 9.15 9.13
CA GLN A 131 -5.06 10.51 8.60
C GLN A 131 -3.63 11.05 8.55
N PRO A 132 -3.14 11.49 7.39
CA PRO A 132 -1.85 12.14 7.35
C PRO A 132 -1.92 13.43 8.18
N PRO A 133 -0.82 13.82 8.85
CA PRO A 133 -0.73 15.14 9.47
C PRO A 133 -0.91 16.22 8.39
N GLU A 134 -1.36 17.41 8.79
CA GLU A 134 -1.36 18.57 7.89
C GLU A 134 0.07 18.97 7.44
N TRP A 135 1.07 18.54 8.20
CA TRP A 135 2.48 18.74 7.90
C TRP A 135 2.90 17.96 6.65
N ASN A 136 3.40 18.68 5.65
CA ASN A 136 3.97 18.11 4.42
C ASN A 136 5.42 18.62 4.25
N ASP A 137 6.40 17.92 4.84
CA ASP A 137 7.81 18.17 4.52
C ASP A 137 8.11 17.49 3.19
N ASP A 138 8.06 18.27 2.12
CA ASP A 138 8.46 17.80 0.80
C ASP A 138 9.99 17.78 0.69
N HIS A 139 10.63 16.86 1.43
CA HIS A 139 12.08 16.70 1.44
C HIS A 139 12.67 16.30 0.08
N ALA A 140 11.83 15.82 -0.84
CA ALA A 140 12.25 15.51 -2.20
C ALA A 140 12.71 16.77 -2.96
N ALA A 141 12.07 17.91 -2.70
CA ALA A 141 12.45 19.19 -3.29
C ALA A 141 13.82 19.68 -2.76
N SER A 142 14.12 19.47 -1.48
CA SER A 142 15.42 19.82 -0.89
C SER A 142 16.55 18.92 -1.38
N TYR A 143 16.29 17.62 -1.61
CA TYR A 143 17.33 16.68 -2.04
C TYR A 143 17.81 16.94 -3.48
N ALA A 144 16.91 17.36 -4.37
CA ALA A 144 17.23 17.71 -5.77
C ALA A 144 18.05 19.00 -5.90
N ALA A 145 17.97 19.90 -4.90
CA ALA A 145 18.73 21.15 -4.89
C ALA A 145 20.18 20.98 -4.42
N GLU A 146 20.47 19.93 -3.64
CA GLU A 146 21.78 19.70 -3.00
C GLU A 146 22.60 18.56 -3.62
N SER A 147 22.04 17.82 -4.57
CA SER A 147 22.77 16.72 -5.23
C SER A 147 23.72 17.28 -6.32
N PRO A 148 25.04 17.05 -6.22
CA PRO A 148 25.97 17.50 -7.26
C PRO A 148 25.72 16.74 -8.58
N PRO A 149 25.90 17.38 -9.74
CA PRO A 149 25.72 16.73 -11.03
C PRO A 149 26.71 15.56 -11.16
N HIS A 150 26.18 14.38 -11.47
CA HIS A 150 26.96 13.19 -11.85
C HIS A 150 27.50 13.31 -13.28
#